data_AF-A0A3C0GI73-F1
#
_entry.id   AF-A0A3C0GI73-F1
#
_cell.length_a   1.000
_cell.length_b   1.000
_cell.length_c   1.000
_cell.angle_alpha   90.00
_cell.angle_beta   90.00
_cell.angle_gamma   90.00
#
_symmetry.space_group_name_H-M   'P 1'
#
loop_
_entity.id
_entity.type
_entity.pdbx_description
1 polymer ?
#
loop_
_entity_poly.entity_id
_entity_poly.type
_entity_poly.pdbx_seq_one_letter_code
_entity_poly.pdbx_strand_id
1 'polypeptide(L)'
;KEVNFSAESDSVIITTEGNWWWVSEISLNGKMLDLNGIDTTKENFTIEKTEFSFERKNSTEIFISMQPNPTESERILIIGLQDGNYFDGIKILQSGN
;
A
#
# COMPACT_ATOMS: atom_id res chain seq x y z
N LYS A 1 -3.53 -8.07 -6.09
CA LYS A 1 -4.43 -7.04 -6.69
C LYS A 1 -3.61 -5.94 -7.38
N GLU A 2 -3.97 -5.53 -8.61
CA GLU A 2 -3.36 -4.37 -9.29
C GLU A 2 -4.40 -3.25 -9.50
N VAL A 3 -3.95 -1.99 -9.38
CA VAL A 3 -4.77 -0.77 -9.54
C VAL A 3 -3.96 0.27 -10.33
N ASN A 4 -4.62 0.98 -11.25
CA ASN A 4 -4.00 2.02 -12.08
C ASN A 4 -4.56 3.39 -11.71
N PHE A 5 -3.68 4.35 -11.47
CA PHE A 5 -3.98 5.76 -11.19
C PHE A 5 -3.41 6.67 -12.28
N SER A 6 -4.07 7.80 -12.49
CA SER A 6 -3.50 8.92 -13.26
C SER A 6 -2.37 9.61 -12.48
N ALA A 7 -1.74 10.62 -13.07
CA ALA A 7 -0.71 11.41 -12.37
C ALA A 7 -1.26 12.26 -11.21
N GLU A 8 -2.58 12.45 -11.16
CA GLU A 8 -3.24 13.20 -10.09
C GLU A 8 -3.34 12.39 -8.77
N SER A 9 -3.84 13.05 -7.73
CA SER A 9 -4.16 12.37 -6.47
C SER A 9 -5.29 11.36 -6.68
N ASP A 10 -5.15 10.17 -6.13
CA ASP A 10 -6.20 9.15 -6.17
C ASP A 10 -6.12 8.22 -4.95
N SER A 11 -7.18 7.45 -4.72
CA SER A 11 -7.26 6.52 -3.60
C SER A 11 -8.09 5.29 -3.95
N VAL A 12 -7.80 4.18 -3.28
CA VAL A 12 -8.53 2.93 -3.43
C VAL A 12 -8.79 2.29 -2.07
N ILE A 13 -9.96 1.67 -1.96
CA ILE A 13 -10.32 0.81 -0.84
C ILE A 13 -10.30 -0.62 -1.33
N ILE A 14 -9.59 -1.48 -0.61
CA ILE A 14 -9.49 -2.91 -0.88
C ILE A 14 -9.98 -3.66 0.36
N THR A 15 -10.84 -4.66 0.15
CA THR A 15 -11.32 -5.54 1.22
C THR A 15 -10.64 -6.90 1.09
N THR A 16 -10.03 -7.38 2.17
CA THR A 16 -9.46 -8.73 2.24
C THR A 16 -10.53 -9.73 2.69
N GLU A 17 -10.44 -10.99 2.23
CA GLU A 17 -11.35 -12.05 2.67
C GLU A 17 -11.05 -12.50 4.11
N GLY A 18 -9.76 -12.63 4.44
CA GLY A 18 -9.28 -12.95 5.79
C GLY A 18 -9.11 -11.70 6.66
N ASN A 19 -9.34 -11.85 7.96
CA ASN A 19 -9.13 -10.80 8.95
C ASN A 19 -7.75 -10.86 9.62
N TRP A 20 -7.01 -11.96 9.44
CA TRP A 20 -5.66 -12.14 9.97
C TRP A 20 -4.63 -12.12 8.85
N TRP A 21 -3.70 -11.19 8.94
CA TRP A 21 -2.55 -11.00 8.05
C TRP A 21 -1.70 -9.86 8.62
N TRP A 22 -0.46 -9.74 8.17
CA TRP A 22 0.40 -8.59 8.44
C TRP A 22 0.99 -8.05 7.14
N VAL A 23 1.40 -6.79 7.16
CA VAL A 23 2.19 -6.20 6.06
C VAL A 23 3.62 -6.73 6.18
N SER A 24 4.07 -7.45 5.15
CA SER A 24 5.40 -8.03 5.07
C SER A 24 6.40 -7.13 4.33
N GLU A 25 5.93 -6.32 3.40
CA GLU A 25 6.74 -5.33 2.69
C GLU A 25 5.92 -4.14 2.21
N ILE A 26 6.57 -2.98 2.12
CA ILE A 26 6.11 -1.85 1.31
C ILE A 26 7.33 -1.33 0.54
N SER A 27 7.19 -1.13 -0.76
CA SER A 27 8.21 -0.49 -1.58
C SER A 27 7.64 0.53 -2.54
N LEU A 28 8.36 1.64 -2.72
CA LEU A 28 8.05 2.67 -3.69
C LEU A 28 9.17 2.77 -4.71
N ASN A 29 8.86 2.55 -5.98
CA ASN A 29 9.84 2.50 -7.07
C ASN A 29 11.02 1.55 -6.76
N GLY A 30 10.70 0.38 -6.16
CA GLY A 30 11.69 -0.61 -5.75
C GLY A 30 12.49 -0.27 -4.48
N LYS A 31 12.30 0.92 -3.90
CA LYS A 31 12.91 1.28 -2.62
C LYS A 31 12.03 0.80 -1.47
N MET A 32 12.54 -0.16 -0.69
CA MET A 32 11.86 -0.68 0.49
C MET A 32 11.73 0.40 1.57
N LEU A 33 10.55 0.45 2.19
CA LEU A 33 10.30 1.23 3.38
C LEU A 33 10.79 0.48 4.62
N ASP A 34 11.41 1.20 5.56
CA ASP A 34 11.69 0.65 6.89
C ASP A 34 10.41 0.57 7.72
N LEU A 35 10.00 -0.65 8.05
CA LEU A 35 8.83 -0.94 8.87
C LEU A 35 9.18 -1.18 10.35
N ASN A 36 10.46 -1.04 10.74
CA ASN A 36 10.87 -1.21 12.13
C ASN A 36 10.13 -0.23 13.04
N GLY A 37 9.60 -0.76 14.14
CA GLY A 37 8.82 0.01 15.11
C GLY A 37 7.34 0.19 14.74
N ILE A 38 6.90 -0.32 13.58
CA ILE A 38 5.48 -0.40 13.22
C ILE A 38 5.00 -1.82 13.50
N ASP A 39 3.97 -1.95 14.32
CA ASP A 39 3.28 -3.22 14.54
C ASP A 39 2.28 -3.47 13.41
N THR A 40 2.73 -4.15 12.36
CA THR A 40 1.92 -4.45 11.17
C THR A 40 0.90 -5.57 11.38
N THR A 41 0.86 -6.18 12.57
CA THR A 41 -0.12 -7.21 12.93
C THR A 41 -1.41 -6.61 13.48
N LYS A 42 -1.42 -5.32 13.84
CA LYS A 42 -2.60 -4.64 14.36
C LYS A 42 -3.73 -4.62 13.33
N GLU A 43 -4.94 -4.73 13.83
CA GLU A 43 -6.18 -4.62 13.04
C GLU A 43 -6.42 -3.20 12.50
N ASN A 44 -5.79 -2.20 13.14
CA ASN A 44 -5.88 -0.79 12.75
C ASN A 44 -4.52 -0.13 12.93
N PHE A 45 -3.96 0.40 11.84
CA PHE A 45 -2.76 1.21 11.86
C PHE A 45 -2.62 2.00 10.56
N THR A 46 -1.79 3.04 10.60
CA THR A 46 -1.55 3.93 9.47
C THR A 46 -0.06 4.09 9.24
N ILE A 47 0.33 4.16 7.97
CA ILE A 47 1.67 4.51 7.51
C ILE A 47 1.51 5.72 6.61
N GLU A 48 2.04 6.85 7.05
CA GLU A 48 2.00 8.11 6.31
C GLU A 48 3.38 8.40 5.72
N LYS A 49 3.40 8.69 4.41
CA LYS A 49 4.57 9.16 3.67
C LYS A 49 4.18 10.36 2.82
N THR A 50 5.18 11.08 2.32
CA THR A 50 4.94 12.26 1.47
C THR A 50 4.22 11.88 0.18
N GLU A 51 4.50 10.71 -0.36
CA GLU A 51 4.01 10.25 -1.67
C GLU A 51 2.73 9.42 -1.58
N PHE A 52 2.48 8.77 -0.45
CA PHE A 52 1.36 7.85 -0.27
C PHE A 52 0.99 7.68 1.20
N SER A 53 -0.22 7.19 1.43
CA SER A 53 -0.62 6.65 2.72
C SER A 53 -1.17 5.23 2.58
N PHE A 54 -0.95 4.43 3.61
CA PHE A 54 -1.56 3.12 3.79
C PHE A 54 -2.26 3.11 5.14
N GLU A 55 -3.52 2.68 5.17
CA GLU A 55 -4.27 2.52 6.39
C GLU A 55 -4.98 1.17 6.37
N ARG A 56 -4.79 0.38 7.43
CA ARG A 56 -5.63 -0.77 7.73
C ARG A 56 -6.72 -0.34 8.69
N LYS A 57 -7.96 -0.75 8.42
CA LYS A 57 -9.14 -0.53 9.27
C LYS A 57 -9.97 -1.80 9.37
N ASN A 58 -10.66 -1.95 10.51
CA ASN A 58 -11.67 -3.00 10.71
C ASN A 58 -11.17 -4.42 10.38
N SER A 59 -9.85 -4.67 10.54
CA SER A 59 -9.13 -5.91 10.22
C SER A 59 -9.08 -6.30 8.74
N THR A 60 -10.03 -5.90 7.90
CA THR A 60 -10.15 -6.33 6.49
C THR A 60 -10.11 -5.20 5.47
N GLU A 61 -10.23 -3.94 5.87
CA GLU A 61 -10.22 -2.81 4.95
C GLU A 61 -8.83 -2.21 4.86
N ILE A 62 -8.38 -2.00 3.62
CA ILE A 62 -7.12 -1.35 3.29
C ILE A 62 -7.44 -0.10 2.47
N PHE A 63 -7.09 1.06 3.00
CA PHE A 63 -7.20 2.34 2.31
C PHE A 63 -5.79 2.74 1.86
N ILE A 64 -5.63 2.95 0.56
CA ILE A 64 -4.36 3.42 -0.02
C ILE A 64 -4.65 4.72 -0.75
N SER A 65 -3.86 5.75 -0.45
CA SER A 65 -3.89 7.01 -1.19
C SER A 65 -2.53 7.30 -1.79
N MET A 66 -2.50 7.89 -2.98
CA MET A 66 -1.30 8.38 -3.64
C MET A 66 -1.44 9.89 -3.84
N GLN A 67 -0.41 10.64 -3.45
CA GLN A 67 -0.29 12.06 -3.79
C GLN A 67 0.06 12.23 -5.27
N PRO A 68 -0.10 13.43 -5.87
CA PRO A 68 0.22 13.64 -7.27
C PRO A 68 1.65 13.20 -7.60
N ASN A 69 1.84 12.72 -8.82
CA ASN A 69 3.14 12.37 -9.35
C ASN A 69 3.65 13.49 -10.27
N PRO A 70 4.47 14.42 -9.78
CA PRO A 70 4.95 15.55 -10.59
C PRO A 70 6.07 15.15 -11.58
N THR A 71 6.45 13.88 -11.64
CA THR A 71 7.52 13.39 -12.51
C THR A 71 6.93 12.79 -13.77
N GLU A 72 7.67 12.83 -14.88
CA GLU A 72 7.26 12.21 -16.16
C GLU A 72 7.30 10.67 -16.11
N SER A 73 7.85 10.09 -15.05
CA SER A 73 8.03 8.66 -14.89
C SER A 73 6.92 8.04 -14.05
N GLU A 74 6.53 6.81 -14.39
CA GLU A 74 5.59 6.02 -13.60
C GLU A 74 6.11 5.81 -12.17
N ARG A 75 5.21 5.91 -11.19
CA ARG A 75 5.46 5.57 -9.80
C ARG A 75 4.76 4.26 -9.47
N ILE A 76 5.51 3.31 -8.92
CA ILE A 76 5.03 1.96 -8.60
C ILE A 76 5.10 1.78 -7.09
N LEU A 77 3.95 1.58 -6.44
CA LEU A 77 3.84 1.20 -5.04
C LEU A 77 3.49 -0.30 -4.96
N ILE A 78 4.27 -1.06 -4.19
CA ILE A 78 4.01 -2.48 -3.90
C ILE A 78 3.83 -2.63 -2.39
N ILE A 79 2.78 -3.33 -1.99
CA ILE A 79 2.47 -3.69 -0.60
C ILE A 79 2.28 -5.20 -0.55
N GLY A 80 3.12 -5.89 0.20
CA GLY A 80 3.02 -7.32 0.45
C GLY A 80 2.22 -7.61 1.71
N LEU A 81 1.29 -8.56 1.61
CA LEU A 81 0.48 -9.09 2.70
C LEU A 81 0.84 -10.55 2.93
N GLN A 82 0.92 -10.96 4.18
CA GLN A 82 1.26 -12.33 4.57
C GLN A 82 0.33 -12.87 5.66
N ASP A 83 -0.07 -14.12 5.50
CA ASP A 83 -0.73 -14.93 6.53
C ASP A 83 -0.06 -16.31 6.61
N GLY A 84 0.86 -16.45 7.57
CA GLY A 84 1.68 -17.66 7.71
C GLY A 84 2.55 -17.90 6.47
N ASN A 85 2.23 -18.95 5.70
CA ASN A 85 2.93 -19.29 4.45
C ASN A 85 2.18 -18.84 3.20
N TYR A 86 1.08 -18.09 3.35
CA TYR A 86 0.33 -17.49 2.25
C TYR A 86 0.80 -16.06 2.04
N PHE A 87 1.02 -15.69 0.78
CA PHE A 87 1.52 -14.37 0.37
C PHE A 87 0.64 -13.85 -0.76
N ASP A 88 0.23 -12.59 -0.66
CA ASP A 88 -0.41 -11.83 -1.73
C ASP A 88 0.08 -10.38 -1.68
N GLY A 89 -0.29 -9.56 -2.66
CA GLY A 89 0.16 -8.18 -2.70
C GLY A 89 -0.76 -7.25 -3.45
N ILE A 90 -0.62 -5.97 -3.14
CA ILE A 90 -1.28 -4.87 -3.81
C ILE A 90 -0.23 -4.09 -4.59
N LYS A 91 -0.49 -3.84 -5.88
CA LYS A 91 0.36 -3.05 -6.74
C LYS A 91 -0.43 -1.85 -7.27
N ILE A 92 0.06 -0.65 -7.02
CA ILE A 92 -0.47 0.59 -7.58
C ILE A 92 0.51 1.09 -8.65
N LEU A 93 0.00 1.29 -9.86
CA LEU A 93 0.71 1.93 -10.96
C LEU A 93 0.15 3.34 -11.12
N GLN A 94 0.95 4.36 -10.82
CA GLN A 94 0.56 5.76 -10.98
C GLN A 94 1.32 6.38 -12.14
N SER A 95 0.59 6.91 -13.13
CA SER A 95 1.18 7.54 -14.31
C SER A 95 2.09 8.72 -13.93
N GLY A 96 3.04 9.05 -14.81
CA GLY A 96 3.76 10.33 -14.75
C GLY A 96 2.92 11.47 -15.32
N ASN A 97 3.22 12.71 -14.91
CA ASN A 97 2.59 13.93 -15.43
C ASN A 97 3.30 14.44 -16.69
#